data_AF-A0A2G5KK72-F1
#
_entry.id   AF-A0A2G5KK72-F1
#
_cell.length_a   1.000
_cell.length_b   1.000
_cell.length_c   1.000
_cell.angle_alpha   90.00
_cell.angle_beta   90.00
_cell.angle_gamma   90.00
#
_symmetry.space_group_name_H-M   'P 1'
#
loop_
_entity.id
_entity.type
_entity.pdbx_description
1 polymer ?
#
loop_
_entity_poly.entity_id
_entity_poly.type
_entity_poly.pdbx_seq_one_letter_code
_entity_poly.pdbx_strand_id
1 'polypeptide(L)'
;MRFLANINETNNHCVVLSEKLKQSDEAYFAVAFLKMSGLTILSKPLTRFLKSGRTLTVVVGQNFALTEPKALLEFRNMFRSHSKSKIYLAKANSKDSVFHPKLYLFKSKKSCSIISGSANMTKGGLQNNKESSINIDCETKDDIWTDAIGYFNYMIHPSNADEADLLVIKQYESFFDQQKRHNKKSKSIPTKTKSQIAFDYANLVKHFKKFNTPERQKNFKEKQNNYREAKKVLNQIADNPRLTQKQFEPLLDLLVGSKEAYSLWHSGSLFRLRRKVYPHFREFRKLLIYIRDNKNQNADIVFDRAKEMVKKVNGAAVNYVTEIMMTYNSVDFANLNRNPITVLKEEGEVKIKAHSSSYKGVDYSEYCDLVKEISLKLELKNMLEADTFFNEIYWKIKY
;
A
#
# COMPACT_ATOMS: atom_id res chain seq x y z
N MET A 1 -2.64 -4.55 37.13
CA MET A 1 -2.81 -4.43 35.66
C MET A 1 -2.62 -5.78 34.99
N ARG A 2 -3.36 -6.11 33.94
CA ARG A 2 -3.28 -7.38 33.20
C ARG A 2 -3.49 -7.14 31.70
N PHE A 3 -2.67 -7.78 30.86
CA PHE A 3 -2.89 -7.82 29.41
C PHE A 3 -4.00 -8.81 29.05
N LEU A 4 -4.87 -8.43 28.12
CA LEU A 4 -6.02 -9.20 27.66
C LEU A 4 -5.98 -9.36 26.14
N ALA A 5 -6.13 -10.60 25.67
CA ALA A 5 -6.23 -10.92 24.26
C ALA A 5 -7.22 -12.06 24.03
N ASN A 6 -7.72 -12.18 22.81
CA ASN A 6 -8.49 -13.35 22.38
C ASN A 6 -7.54 -14.46 21.93
N ILE A 7 -7.29 -15.41 22.83
CA ILE A 7 -6.34 -16.51 22.62
C ILE A 7 -7.09 -17.81 22.33
N ASN A 8 -8.12 -18.12 23.12
CA ASN A 8 -8.93 -19.32 22.99
C ASN A 8 -10.31 -19.12 23.66
N GLU A 9 -11.11 -20.19 23.74
CA GLU A 9 -12.49 -20.13 24.27
C GLU A 9 -12.59 -19.71 25.76
N THR A 10 -11.55 -20.00 26.56
CA THR A 10 -11.52 -19.66 28.00
C THR A 10 -10.73 -18.39 28.31
N ASN A 11 -9.92 -17.91 27.36
CA ASN A 11 -9.13 -16.69 27.47
C ASN A 11 -9.44 -15.73 26.31
N ASN A 12 -10.48 -14.93 26.53
CA ASN A 12 -10.95 -13.90 25.61
C ASN A 12 -11.70 -12.79 26.36
N HIS A 13 -12.03 -11.71 25.65
CA HIS A 13 -12.68 -10.54 26.23
C HIS A 13 -14.07 -10.87 26.78
N CYS A 14 -14.84 -11.75 26.13
CA CYS A 14 -16.17 -12.15 26.64
C CYS A 14 -16.08 -12.73 28.06
N VAL A 15 -15.13 -13.64 28.31
CA VAL A 15 -14.97 -14.28 29.63
C VAL A 15 -14.67 -13.22 30.69
N VAL A 16 -13.71 -12.34 30.44
CA VAL A 16 -13.32 -11.31 31.41
C VAL A 16 -14.44 -10.29 31.66
N LEU A 17 -15.11 -9.81 30.61
CA LEU A 17 -16.25 -8.90 30.77
C LEU A 17 -17.39 -9.56 31.56
N SER A 18 -17.65 -10.84 31.34
CA SER A 18 -18.68 -11.60 32.07
C SER A 18 -18.36 -11.72 33.56
N GLU A 19 -17.10 -11.95 33.92
CA GLU A 19 -16.67 -11.97 35.32
C GLU A 19 -16.77 -10.59 35.96
N LYS A 20 -16.35 -9.53 35.26
CA LYS A 20 -16.45 -8.16 35.78
C LYS A 20 -17.90 -7.72 35.99
N LEU A 21 -18.84 -8.13 35.13
CA LEU A 21 -20.27 -7.93 35.35
C LEU A 21 -20.77 -8.62 36.63
N LYS A 22 -20.31 -9.83 36.95
CA LYS A 22 -20.73 -10.53 38.19
C LYS A 22 -20.31 -9.76 39.44
N GLN A 23 -19.17 -9.08 39.40
CA GLN A 23 -18.50 -8.45 40.55
C GLN A 23 -18.81 -6.96 40.74
N SER A 24 -19.57 -6.35 39.83
CA SER A 24 -19.84 -4.90 39.84
C SER A 24 -21.31 -4.59 40.13
N ASP A 25 -21.55 -3.36 40.60
CA ASP A 25 -22.88 -2.77 40.83
C ASP A 25 -23.28 -1.82 39.68
N GLU A 26 -22.29 -1.22 39.01
CA GLU A 26 -22.43 -0.33 37.87
C GLU A 26 -21.45 -0.73 36.75
N ALA A 27 -21.89 -0.62 35.49
CA ALA A 27 -21.05 -0.86 34.33
C ALA A 27 -21.27 0.23 33.26
N TYR A 28 -20.18 0.63 32.59
CA TYR A 28 -20.21 1.69 31.58
C TYR A 28 -19.43 1.26 30.34
N PHE A 29 -20.11 1.09 29.20
CA PHE A 29 -19.53 0.55 27.97
C PHE A 29 -19.52 1.61 26.87
N ALA A 30 -18.34 2.01 26.40
CA ALA A 30 -18.18 2.87 25.23
C ALA A 30 -17.50 2.10 24.11
N VAL A 31 -18.25 1.78 23.04
CA VAL A 31 -17.75 0.98 21.93
C VAL A 31 -18.04 1.64 20.59
N ALA A 32 -17.06 1.65 19.70
CA ALA A 32 -17.26 2.20 18.36
C ALA A 32 -18.34 1.43 17.59
N PHE A 33 -18.30 0.10 17.67
CA PHE A 33 -19.21 -0.77 16.92
C PHE A 33 -19.92 -1.76 17.83
N LEU A 34 -21.24 -1.80 17.71
CA LEU A 34 -22.11 -2.76 18.38
C LEU A 34 -22.85 -3.63 17.35
N LYS A 35 -22.70 -4.95 17.43
CA LYS A 35 -23.46 -5.89 16.58
C LYS A 35 -24.29 -6.84 17.43
N MET A 36 -25.38 -7.35 16.87
CA MET A 36 -26.19 -8.40 17.48
C MET A 36 -25.33 -9.59 17.89
N SER A 37 -24.36 -9.96 17.05
CA SER A 37 -23.44 -11.06 17.34
C SER A 37 -22.69 -10.90 18.67
N GLY A 38 -22.25 -9.68 19.01
CA GLY A 38 -21.60 -9.39 20.30
C GLY A 38 -22.59 -9.34 21.46
N LEU A 39 -23.75 -8.72 21.23
CA LEU A 39 -24.82 -8.66 22.23
C LEU A 39 -25.36 -10.04 22.61
N THR A 40 -25.56 -10.94 21.65
CA THR A 40 -26.00 -12.31 21.89
C THR A 40 -25.02 -13.06 22.79
N ILE A 41 -23.72 -12.88 22.60
CA ILE A 41 -22.67 -13.51 23.42
C ILE A 41 -22.76 -13.04 24.89
N LEU A 42 -22.97 -11.73 25.11
CA LEU A 42 -23.09 -11.16 26.45
C LEU A 42 -24.52 -11.16 27.01
N SER A 43 -25.51 -11.69 26.28
CA SER A 43 -26.94 -11.61 26.66
C SER A 43 -27.23 -12.20 28.05
N LYS A 44 -26.70 -13.39 28.34
CA LYS A 44 -26.87 -14.07 29.64
C LYS A 44 -26.26 -13.28 30.81
N PRO A 45 -24.96 -12.90 30.79
CA PRO A 45 -24.38 -12.12 31.89
C PRO A 45 -25.05 -10.75 32.05
N LEU A 46 -25.38 -10.05 30.96
CA LEU A 46 -26.09 -8.76 31.01
C LEU A 46 -27.50 -8.88 31.61
N THR A 47 -28.25 -9.91 31.21
CA THR A 47 -29.61 -10.14 31.75
C THR A 47 -29.54 -10.42 33.26
N ARG A 48 -28.58 -11.22 33.71
CA ARG A 48 -28.38 -11.47 35.15
C ARG A 48 -28.00 -10.20 35.90
N PHE A 49 -27.05 -9.44 35.36
CA PHE A 49 -26.61 -8.17 35.91
C PHE A 49 -27.79 -7.22 36.15
N LEU A 50 -28.61 -7.00 35.11
CA LEU A 50 -29.76 -6.12 35.19
C LEU A 50 -30.85 -6.63 36.14
N LYS A 51 -31.16 -7.93 36.12
CA LYS A 51 -32.14 -8.55 37.05
C LYS A 51 -31.73 -8.44 38.52
N SER A 52 -30.44 -8.27 38.81
CA SER A 52 -29.94 -7.99 40.16
C SER A 52 -30.09 -6.51 40.56
N GLY A 53 -30.79 -5.68 39.79
CA GLY A 53 -31.01 -4.26 40.09
C GLY A 53 -29.80 -3.36 39.82
N ARG A 54 -28.79 -3.88 39.11
CA ARG A 54 -27.54 -3.19 38.77
C ARG A 54 -27.70 -2.31 37.54
N THR A 55 -26.84 -1.30 37.41
CA THR A 55 -27.00 -0.24 36.40
C THR A 55 -25.99 -0.38 35.27
N LEU A 56 -26.47 -0.34 34.02
CA LEU A 56 -25.63 -0.37 32.83
C LEU A 56 -25.88 0.87 31.97
N THR A 57 -24.80 1.60 31.67
CA THR A 57 -24.82 2.70 30.71
C THR A 57 -23.97 2.35 29.50
N VAL A 58 -24.52 2.48 28.30
CA VAL A 58 -23.83 2.12 27.05
C VAL A 58 -23.81 3.34 26.14
N VAL A 59 -22.68 3.63 25.49
CA VAL A 59 -22.59 4.58 24.38
C VAL A 59 -21.92 3.92 23.19
N VAL A 60 -22.52 4.09 22.02
CA VAL A 60 -22.07 3.43 20.79
C VAL A 60 -21.87 4.39 19.63
N GLY A 61 -20.87 4.12 18.80
CA GLY A 61 -20.61 4.89 17.59
C GLY A 61 -21.58 4.55 16.45
N GLN A 62 -21.80 5.54 15.58
CA GLN A 62 -22.54 5.38 14.32
C GLN A 62 -21.67 5.53 13.07
N ASN A 63 -20.38 5.89 13.22
CA ASN A 63 -19.47 6.05 12.09
C ASN A 63 -19.37 4.76 11.25
N PHE A 64 -19.26 4.94 9.92
CA PHE A 64 -19.19 3.86 8.92
C PHE A 64 -20.41 2.93 8.85
N ALA A 65 -21.49 3.23 9.59
CA ALA A 65 -22.68 2.39 9.68
C ALA A 65 -22.35 0.94 10.07
N LEU A 66 -21.49 0.75 11.06
CA LEU A 66 -21.07 -0.59 11.52
C LEU A 66 -21.81 -1.08 12.76
N THR A 67 -22.46 -0.18 13.51
CA THR A 67 -23.38 -0.55 14.59
C THR A 67 -24.71 -1.00 14.00
N GLU A 68 -25.24 -2.14 14.42
CA GLU A 68 -26.51 -2.67 13.90
C GLU A 68 -27.71 -2.03 14.63
N PRO A 69 -28.66 -1.40 13.92
CA PRO A 69 -29.86 -0.82 14.55
C PRO A 69 -30.66 -1.82 15.40
N LYS A 70 -30.69 -3.10 14.96
CA LYS A 70 -31.31 -4.19 15.73
C LYS A 70 -30.68 -4.38 17.11
N ALA A 71 -29.37 -4.18 17.26
CA ALA A 71 -28.68 -4.29 18.55
C ALA A 71 -29.00 -3.12 19.49
N LEU A 72 -29.21 -1.92 18.94
CA LEU A 72 -29.71 -0.77 19.71
C LEU A 72 -31.12 -1.04 20.25
N LEU A 73 -32.01 -1.55 19.39
CA LEU A 73 -33.38 -1.92 19.78
C LEU A 73 -33.41 -2.99 20.85
N GLU A 74 -32.52 -3.99 20.76
CA GLU A 74 -32.42 -5.05 21.75
C GLU A 74 -31.98 -4.52 23.12
N PHE A 75 -30.96 -3.68 23.19
CA PHE A 75 -30.58 -3.01 24.44
C PHE A 75 -31.73 -2.15 25.01
N ARG A 76 -32.39 -1.36 24.16
CA ARG A 76 -33.55 -0.56 24.55
C ARG A 76 -34.65 -1.45 25.14
N ASN A 77 -34.90 -2.62 24.57
CA ASN A 77 -35.87 -3.58 25.10
C ASN A 77 -35.42 -4.16 26.44
N MET A 78 -34.15 -4.55 26.59
CA MET A 78 -33.58 -5.04 27.85
C MET A 78 -33.66 -3.99 28.99
N PHE A 79 -33.66 -2.71 28.67
CA PHE A 79 -33.70 -1.61 29.66
C PHE A 79 -35.11 -1.13 30.01
N ARG A 80 -36.18 -1.61 29.34
CA ARG A 80 -37.56 -1.16 29.63
C ARG A 80 -37.96 -1.31 31.10
N SER A 81 -37.53 -2.40 31.74
CA SER A 81 -37.81 -2.66 33.17
C SER A 81 -36.70 -2.18 34.11
N HIS A 82 -35.68 -1.48 33.59
CA HIS A 82 -34.47 -1.08 34.32
C HIS A 82 -34.16 0.40 34.07
N SER A 83 -35.00 1.29 34.60
CA SER A 83 -35.00 2.74 34.29
C SER A 83 -33.68 3.49 34.52
N LYS A 84 -32.81 2.98 35.38
CA LYS A 84 -31.45 3.53 35.61
C LYS A 84 -30.47 3.20 34.49
N SER A 85 -30.72 2.15 33.71
CA SER A 85 -29.86 1.73 32.61
C SER A 85 -30.23 2.46 31.33
N LYS A 86 -29.22 2.89 30.58
CA LYS A 86 -29.37 3.78 29.43
C LYS A 86 -28.45 3.37 28.30
N ILE A 87 -28.90 3.57 27.06
CA ILE A 87 -28.07 3.43 25.86
C ILE A 87 -28.11 4.75 25.09
N TYR A 88 -26.93 5.18 24.65
CA TYR A 88 -26.70 6.41 23.89
C TYR A 88 -26.09 6.09 22.54
N LEU A 89 -26.46 6.87 21.53
CA LEU A 89 -25.83 6.86 20.22
C LEU A 89 -24.97 8.13 20.08
N ALA A 90 -23.66 7.94 19.91
CA ALA A 90 -22.73 9.04 19.76
C ALA A 90 -22.97 9.79 18.44
N LYS A 91 -22.98 11.12 18.50
CA LYS A 91 -23.15 12.01 17.34
C LYS A 91 -21.93 11.92 16.42
N ALA A 92 -22.17 11.79 15.13
CA ALA A 92 -21.13 11.83 14.10
C ALA A 92 -21.21 13.16 13.33
N ASN A 93 -20.88 14.26 14.01
CA ASN A 93 -21.08 15.62 13.50
C ASN A 93 -19.94 16.14 12.60
N SER A 94 -18.83 15.41 12.52
CA SER A 94 -17.68 15.79 11.69
C SER A 94 -17.20 14.61 10.85
N LYS A 95 -16.78 14.90 9.62
CA LYS A 95 -16.14 13.91 8.74
C LYS A 95 -14.74 13.50 9.23
N ASP A 96 -14.09 14.38 10.00
CA ASP A 96 -12.71 14.22 10.45
C ASP A 96 -12.60 13.64 11.87
N SER A 97 -13.74 13.37 12.54
CA SER A 97 -13.79 12.81 13.88
C SER A 97 -14.63 11.55 13.93
N VAL A 98 -14.01 10.46 14.39
CA VAL A 98 -14.63 9.13 14.50
C VAL A 98 -14.77 8.77 15.97
N PHE A 99 -16.00 8.41 16.38
CA PHE A 99 -16.23 7.81 17.69
C PHE A 99 -15.63 6.39 17.70
N HIS A 100 -14.38 6.28 18.15
CA HIS A 100 -13.64 5.03 18.10
C HIS A 100 -13.18 4.42 19.45
N PRO A 101 -13.77 4.74 20.63
CA PRO A 101 -13.38 4.08 21.88
C PRO A 101 -13.75 2.58 21.87
N LYS A 102 -13.04 1.80 22.69
CA LYS A 102 -13.47 0.50 23.21
C LYS A 102 -13.06 0.46 24.68
N LEU A 103 -13.99 0.90 25.51
CA LEU A 103 -13.80 1.12 26.94
C LEU A 103 -14.93 0.43 27.70
N TYR A 104 -14.56 -0.41 28.66
CA TYR A 104 -15.50 -1.09 29.55
C TYR A 104 -15.09 -0.78 30.98
N LEU A 105 -15.93 -0.05 31.68
CA LEU A 105 -15.73 0.35 33.06
C LEU A 105 -16.68 -0.43 33.96
N PHE A 106 -16.20 -0.86 35.11
CA PHE A 106 -16.97 -1.59 36.10
C PHE A 106 -16.70 -1.00 37.47
N LYS A 107 -17.75 -0.76 38.25
CA LYS A 107 -17.65 -0.16 39.57
C LYS A 107 -18.48 -0.95 40.58
N SER A 108 -17.90 -1.19 41.73
CA SER A 108 -18.56 -1.64 42.95
C SER A 108 -18.40 -0.58 44.04
N LYS A 109 -18.93 -0.82 45.24
CA LYS A 109 -18.77 0.10 46.39
C LYS A 109 -17.33 0.51 46.72
N LYS A 110 -16.34 -0.36 46.50
CA LYS A 110 -14.93 -0.10 46.88
C LYS A 110 -13.90 -0.45 45.79
N SER A 111 -14.31 -1.07 44.69
CA SER A 111 -13.39 -1.48 43.62
C SER A 111 -13.91 -1.07 42.26
N CYS A 112 -12.97 -0.74 41.39
CA CYS A 112 -13.20 -0.38 40.01
C CYS A 112 -12.33 -1.22 39.08
N SER A 113 -12.78 -1.37 37.84
CA SER A 113 -12.04 -2.07 36.81
C SER A 113 -12.22 -1.36 35.47
N ILE A 114 -11.11 -1.11 34.79
CA ILE A 114 -11.03 -0.44 33.49
C ILE A 114 -10.49 -1.45 32.49
N ILE A 115 -11.24 -1.73 31.44
CA ILE A 115 -10.77 -2.51 30.30
C ILE A 115 -10.80 -1.61 29.07
N SER A 116 -9.64 -1.34 28.48
CA SER A 116 -9.50 -0.51 27.28
C SER A 116 -8.55 -1.12 26.27
N GLY A 117 -8.90 -1.05 24.98
CA GLY A 117 -8.09 -1.61 23.91
C GLY A 117 -8.80 -1.63 22.56
N SER A 118 -8.68 -2.75 21.84
CA SER A 118 -9.18 -2.86 20.46
C SER A 118 -10.57 -3.53 20.32
N ALA A 119 -11.03 -4.23 21.36
CA ALA A 119 -12.21 -5.10 21.29
C ALA A 119 -13.55 -4.35 21.29
N ASN A 120 -14.23 -4.30 20.15
CA ASN A 120 -15.62 -3.83 20.05
C ASN A 120 -16.63 -4.89 20.52
N MET A 121 -17.88 -4.49 20.78
CA MET A 121 -18.99 -5.40 21.15
C MET A 121 -19.55 -6.14 19.91
N THR A 122 -18.73 -7.02 19.35
CA THR A 122 -19.04 -7.90 18.22
C THR A 122 -18.49 -9.30 18.51
N LYS A 123 -18.98 -10.37 17.86
CA LYS A 123 -18.38 -11.71 18.03
C LYS A 123 -16.89 -11.73 17.69
N GLY A 124 -16.49 -10.98 16.66
CA GLY A 124 -15.09 -10.74 16.32
C GLY A 124 -14.31 -10.19 17.50
N GLY A 125 -14.69 -9.00 17.99
CA GLY A 125 -13.98 -8.32 19.07
C GLY A 125 -13.98 -9.08 20.40
N LEU A 126 -15.06 -9.79 20.73
CA LEU A 126 -15.17 -10.45 22.03
C LEU A 126 -14.51 -11.83 22.10
N GLN A 127 -14.30 -12.51 20.96
CA GLN A 127 -13.86 -13.92 20.93
C GLN A 127 -12.87 -14.26 19.81
N ASN A 128 -13.06 -13.77 18.58
CA ASN A 128 -12.43 -14.39 17.39
C ASN A 128 -11.23 -13.60 16.83
N ASN A 129 -11.32 -12.26 16.82
CA ASN A 129 -10.30 -11.41 16.22
C ASN A 129 -9.04 -11.40 17.08
N LYS A 130 -7.90 -11.07 16.48
CA LYS A 130 -6.68 -10.72 17.22
C LYS A 130 -6.90 -9.35 17.86
N GLU A 131 -7.23 -9.36 19.15
CA GLU A 131 -7.54 -8.17 19.94
C GLU A 131 -6.55 -8.05 21.09
N SER A 132 -6.26 -6.82 21.49
CA SER A 132 -5.38 -6.50 22.61
C SER A 132 -6.00 -5.39 23.45
N SER A 133 -6.11 -5.62 24.75
CA SER A 133 -6.60 -4.65 25.73
C SER A 133 -5.79 -4.74 27.03
N ILE A 134 -5.87 -3.69 27.84
CA ILE A 134 -5.36 -3.67 29.21
C ILE A 134 -6.55 -3.69 30.16
N ASN A 135 -6.48 -4.55 31.18
CA ASN A 135 -7.34 -4.53 32.35
C ASN A 135 -6.60 -3.91 33.54
N ILE A 136 -7.18 -2.88 34.15
CA ILE A 136 -6.66 -2.20 35.34
C ILE A 136 -7.70 -2.31 36.44
N ASP A 137 -7.36 -2.97 37.53
CA ASP A 137 -8.15 -2.93 38.76
C ASP A 137 -7.62 -1.78 39.64
N CYS A 138 -8.52 -0.94 40.13
CA CYS A 138 -8.25 0.32 40.82
C CYS A 138 -9.36 0.66 41.84
N GLU A 139 -9.22 1.74 42.58
CA GLU A 139 -10.25 2.31 43.47
C GLU A 139 -10.94 3.52 42.82
N THR A 140 -12.12 3.90 43.34
CA THR A 140 -12.87 5.07 42.82
C THR A 140 -12.14 6.40 43.00
N LYS A 141 -11.15 6.46 43.90
CA LYS A 141 -10.36 7.66 44.20
C LYS A 141 -9.09 7.76 43.34
N ASP A 142 -8.73 6.70 42.63
CA ASP A 142 -7.52 6.69 41.82
C ASP A 142 -7.72 7.59 40.59
N ASP A 143 -6.72 8.40 40.25
CA ASP A 143 -6.79 9.36 39.14
C ASP A 143 -7.19 8.69 37.82
N ILE A 144 -6.66 7.50 37.56
CA ILE A 144 -6.97 6.72 36.35
C ILE A 144 -8.47 6.38 36.22
N TRP A 145 -9.15 6.17 37.35
CA TRP A 145 -10.60 5.94 37.35
C TRP A 145 -11.34 7.24 37.08
N THR A 146 -10.97 8.31 37.78
CA THR A 146 -11.57 9.65 37.61
C THR A 146 -11.48 10.12 36.16
N ASP A 147 -10.33 9.95 35.52
CA ASP A 147 -10.12 10.29 34.12
C ASP A 147 -10.98 9.44 33.19
N ALA A 148 -10.99 8.11 33.39
CA ALA A 148 -11.73 7.20 32.53
C ALA A 148 -13.24 7.42 32.61
N ILE A 149 -13.79 7.59 33.82
CA ILE A 149 -15.22 7.86 34.00
C ILE A 149 -15.57 9.29 33.55
N GLY A 150 -14.68 10.26 33.75
CA GLY A 150 -14.82 11.63 33.24
C GLY A 150 -14.92 11.66 31.72
N TYR A 151 -14.05 10.93 31.02
CA TYR A 151 -14.13 10.78 29.57
C TYR A 151 -15.39 10.05 29.10
N PHE A 152 -15.83 9.01 29.83
CA PHE A 152 -17.12 8.37 29.56
C PHE A 152 -18.29 9.35 29.67
N ASN A 153 -18.32 10.16 30.73
CA ASN A 153 -19.34 11.17 30.96
C ASN A 153 -19.33 12.26 29.87
N TYR A 154 -18.14 12.68 29.43
CA TYR A 154 -18.00 13.56 28.27
C TYR A 154 -18.63 12.95 27.02
N MET A 155 -18.42 11.67 26.74
CA MET A 155 -18.98 11.00 25.56
C MET A 155 -20.52 10.92 25.57
N ILE A 156 -21.16 10.80 26.73
CA ILE A 156 -22.62 10.77 26.87
C ILE A 156 -23.25 12.15 27.08
N HIS A 157 -22.45 13.21 27.14
CA HIS A 157 -22.96 14.57 27.27
C HIS A 157 -23.92 14.89 26.10
N PRO A 158 -25.03 15.64 26.30
CA PRO A 158 -26.01 15.92 25.25
C PRO A 158 -25.45 16.58 23.97
N SER A 159 -24.31 17.26 24.07
CA SER A 159 -23.61 17.80 22.89
C SER A 159 -22.95 16.72 22.02
N ASN A 160 -22.67 15.55 22.58
CA ASN A 160 -21.83 14.50 22.01
C ASN A 160 -22.60 13.21 21.71
N ALA A 161 -23.71 12.95 22.38
CA ALA A 161 -24.56 11.79 22.14
C ALA A 161 -26.04 12.09 22.41
N ASP A 162 -26.92 11.31 21.79
CA ASP A 162 -28.36 11.29 22.09
C ASP A 162 -28.72 9.97 22.78
N GLU A 163 -29.70 9.98 23.68
CA GLU A 163 -30.27 8.71 24.18
C GLU A 163 -30.86 7.96 22.98
N ALA A 164 -30.55 6.67 22.84
CA ALA A 164 -30.98 5.86 21.70
C ALA A 164 -32.46 5.43 21.85
N ASP A 165 -33.35 6.42 21.79
CA ASP A 165 -34.78 6.21 21.70
C ASP A 165 -35.20 5.68 20.32
N LEU A 166 -36.49 5.41 20.14
CA LEU A 166 -36.98 4.83 18.89
C LEU A 166 -36.75 5.77 17.69
N LEU A 167 -36.86 7.08 17.86
CA LEU A 167 -36.71 8.05 16.78
C LEU A 167 -35.24 8.14 16.35
N VAL A 168 -34.32 8.29 17.31
CA VAL A 168 -32.87 8.32 17.07
C VAL A 168 -32.41 7.05 16.38
N ILE A 169 -32.89 5.88 16.84
CA ILE A 169 -32.56 4.60 16.21
C ILE A 169 -33.07 4.55 14.77
N LYS A 170 -34.29 5.02 14.49
CA LYS A 170 -34.88 5.00 13.13
C LYS A 170 -34.18 5.96 12.17
N GLN A 171 -33.73 7.13 12.67
CA GLN A 171 -32.90 8.05 11.89
C GLN A 171 -31.57 7.39 11.50
N TYR A 172 -30.89 6.76 12.47
CA TYR A 172 -29.66 6.02 12.20
C TYR A 172 -29.87 4.81 11.27
N GLU A 173 -30.97 4.07 11.41
CA GLU A 173 -31.29 2.92 10.55
C GLU A 173 -31.36 3.31 9.08
N SER A 174 -31.90 4.49 8.78
CA SER A 174 -31.93 5.04 7.41
C SER A 174 -30.52 5.24 6.83
N PHE A 175 -29.61 5.81 7.61
CA PHE A 175 -28.20 5.92 7.22
C PHE A 175 -27.51 4.55 7.08
N PHE A 176 -27.80 3.65 8.01
CA PHE A 176 -27.25 2.30 8.01
C PHE A 176 -27.60 1.53 6.73
N ASP A 177 -28.86 1.55 6.31
CA ASP A 177 -29.30 0.83 5.11
C ASP A 177 -28.72 1.39 3.81
N GLN A 178 -28.53 2.71 3.72
CA GLN A 178 -27.84 3.35 2.59
C GLN A 178 -26.39 2.85 2.50
N GLN A 179 -25.66 2.89 3.62
CA GLN A 179 -24.24 2.55 3.67
C GLN A 179 -23.98 1.04 3.56
N LYS A 180 -24.91 0.19 4.03
CA LYS A 180 -24.81 -1.28 3.95
C LYS A 180 -24.55 -1.78 2.52
N ARG A 181 -25.08 -1.09 1.50
CA ARG A 181 -24.83 -1.41 0.09
C ARG A 181 -23.37 -1.21 -0.31
N HIS A 182 -22.72 -0.16 0.20
CA HIS A 182 -21.29 0.10 0.01
C HIS A 182 -20.43 -0.86 0.83
N ASN A 183 -20.81 -1.11 2.08
CA ASN A 183 -20.09 -2.02 2.97
C ASN A 183 -20.06 -3.46 2.43
N LYS A 184 -21.12 -3.92 1.74
CA LYS A 184 -21.13 -5.23 1.04
C LYS A 184 -20.12 -5.31 -0.12
N LYS A 185 -19.78 -4.19 -0.75
CA LYS A 185 -18.77 -4.12 -1.82
C LYS A 185 -17.35 -4.02 -1.28
N SER A 186 -17.20 -3.57 -0.02
CA SER A 186 -15.91 -3.56 0.66
C SER A 186 -15.47 -4.99 0.96
N LYS A 187 -14.25 -5.34 0.52
CA LYS A 187 -13.68 -6.66 0.75
C LYS A 187 -12.79 -6.61 1.98
N SER A 188 -13.13 -7.39 3.02
CA SER A 188 -12.37 -7.46 4.28
C SER A 188 -10.99 -8.10 4.11
N ILE A 189 -10.82 -8.84 3.03
CA ILE A 189 -9.55 -9.39 2.58
C ILE A 189 -9.34 -8.94 1.13
N PRO A 190 -8.09 -8.66 0.71
CA PRO A 190 -7.77 -8.62 -0.71
C PRO A 190 -8.34 -9.88 -1.37
N THR A 191 -8.92 -9.78 -2.57
CA THR A 191 -9.55 -10.94 -3.26
C THR A 191 -8.53 -11.94 -3.79
N LYS A 192 -7.32 -11.96 -3.25
CA LYS A 192 -6.22 -12.74 -3.78
C LYS A 192 -5.73 -13.67 -2.69
N THR A 193 -6.04 -14.94 -2.90
CA THR A 193 -5.38 -16.08 -2.27
C THR A 193 -3.86 -15.87 -2.28
N LYS A 194 -3.18 -16.45 -1.29
CA LYS A 194 -1.75 -16.33 -0.96
C LYS A 194 -0.74 -16.65 -2.09
N SER A 195 -1.12 -16.64 -3.37
CA SER A 195 -0.20 -16.76 -4.52
C SER A 195 -0.05 -15.49 -5.35
N GLN A 196 -0.81 -14.40 -5.15
CA GLN A 196 -0.74 -13.25 -6.07
C GLN A 196 -0.86 -11.89 -5.39
N ILE A 197 0.26 -11.41 -4.84
CA ILE A 197 0.52 -9.96 -4.73
C ILE A 197 1.61 -9.63 -5.75
N ALA A 198 1.17 -9.12 -6.91
CA ALA A 198 1.72 -8.08 -7.79
C ALA A 198 3.22 -8.05 -8.20
N PHE A 199 3.99 -9.09 -7.87
CA PHE A 199 5.26 -9.38 -8.50
C PHE A 199 5.44 -10.90 -8.53
N ASP A 200 5.08 -11.54 -9.63
CA ASP A 200 5.26 -13.00 -9.77
C ASP A 200 6.70 -13.33 -10.14
N TYR A 201 7.56 -13.43 -9.11
CA TYR A 201 8.90 -13.97 -9.28
C TYR A 201 8.88 -15.40 -9.82
N ALA A 202 7.82 -16.20 -9.66
CA ALA A 202 7.81 -17.59 -10.08
C ALA A 202 7.92 -17.71 -11.61
N ASN A 203 7.21 -16.87 -12.38
CA ASN A 203 7.32 -16.85 -13.84
C ASN A 203 8.68 -16.35 -14.30
N LEU A 204 9.19 -15.24 -13.71
CA LEU A 204 10.53 -14.75 -14.05
C LEU A 204 11.63 -15.74 -13.64
N VAL A 205 11.52 -16.42 -12.51
CA VAL A 205 12.44 -17.49 -12.07
C VAL A 205 12.36 -18.70 -13.01
N LYS A 206 11.15 -19.09 -13.43
CA LYS A 206 10.94 -20.18 -14.39
C LYS A 206 11.63 -19.86 -15.72
N HIS A 207 11.45 -18.64 -16.23
CA HIS A 207 12.16 -18.16 -17.40
C HIS A 207 13.66 -18.15 -17.14
N PHE A 208 14.14 -17.58 -16.03
CA PHE A 208 15.57 -17.54 -15.72
C PHE A 208 16.23 -18.92 -15.72
N LYS A 209 15.58 -19.92 -15.12
CA LYS A 209 16.04 -21.33 -15.15
C LYS A 209 16.06 -21.88 -16.58
N LYS A 210 15.03 -21.61 -17.37
CA LYS A 210 14.93 -22.04 -18.78
C LYS A 210 15.99 -21.37 -19.66
N PHE A 211 16.37 -20.13 -19.35
CA PHE A 211 17.31 -19.31 -20.12
C PHE A 211 18.71 -19.27 -19.51
N ASN A 212 19.01 -20.07 -18.50
CA ASN A 212 20.37 -20.20 -17.97
C ASN A 212 21.23 -21.05 -18.89
N THR A 213 21.40 -20.59 -20.13
CA THR A 213 22.10 -21.29 -21.21
C THR A 213 23.45 -20.65 -21.49
N PRO A 214 24.42 -21.41 -22.06
CA PRO A 214 25.67 -20.85 -22.56
C PRO A 214 25.46 -19.74 -23.61
N GLU A 215 24.37 -19.82 -24.39
CA GLU A 215 23.99 -18.81 -25.37
C GLU A 215 23.65 -17.47 -24.71
N ARG A 216 22.85 -17.45 -23.63
CA ARG A 216 22.58 -16.21 -22.88
C ARG A 216 23.87 -15.58 -22.35
N GLN A 217 24.76 -16.41 -21.79
CA GLN A 217 26.05 -15.92 -21.27
C GLN A 217 26.92 -15.33 -22.37
N LYS A 218 26.92 -15.93 -23.57
CA LYS A 218 27.58 -15.38 -24.77
C LYS A 218 26.94 -14.05 -25.19
N ASN A 219 25.62 -13.98 -25.33
CA ASN A 219 24.88 -12.77 -25.70
C ASN A 219 25.13 -11.63 -24.71
N PHE A 220 25.15 -11.92 -23.41
CA PHE A 220 25.49 -10.94 -22.38
C PHE A 220 26.93 -10.45 -22.52
N LYS A 221 27.91 -11.34 -22.73
CA LYS A 221 29.31 -10.96 -22.93
C LYS A 221 29.52 -10.08 -24.17
N GLU A 222 28.85 -10.42 -25.28
CA GLU A 222 28.84 -9.60 -26.50
C GLU A 222 28.24 -8.21 -26.23
N LYS A 223 27.10 -8.16 -25.53
CA LYS A 223 26.48 -6.89 -25.14
C LYS A 223 27.39 -6.05 -24.24
N GLN A 224 28.10 -6.65 -23.29
CA GLN A 224 29.08 -5.94 -22.47
C GLN A 224 30.19 -5.31 -23.32
N ASN A 225 30.70 -6.03 -24.33
CA ASN A 225 31.69 -5.49 -25.26
C ASN A 225 31.11 -4.35 -26.10
N ASN A 226 29.89 -4.51 -26.61
CA ASN A 226 29.24 -3.47 -27.38
C ASN A 226 29.03 -2.19 -26.57
N TYR A 227 28.63 -2.28 -25.31
CA TYR A 227 28.45 -1.10 -24.46
C TYR A 227 29.79 -0.45 -24.08
N ARG A 228 30.89 -1.20 -24.01
CA ARG A 228 32.24 -0.63 -23.87
C ARG A 228 32.64 0.16 -25.11
N GLU A 229 32.41 -0.37 -26.31
CA GLU A 229 32.69 0.36 -27.56
C GLU A 229 31.74 1.55 -27.75
N ALA A 230 30.44 1.38 -27.42
CA ALA A 230 29.47 2.47 -27.46
C ALA A 230 29.91 3.63 -26.57
N LYS A 231 30.41 3.34 -25.37
CA LYS A 231 30.97 4.36 -24.47
C LYS A 231 32.13 5.13 -25.09
N LYS A 232 33.01 4.48 -25.87
CA LYS A 232 34.08 5.17 -26.61
C LYS A 232 33.52 6.10 -27.68
N VAL A 233 32.53 5.63 -28.45
CA VAL A 233 31.85 6.44 -29.47
C VAL A 233 31.13 7.64 -28.84
N LEU A 234 30.40 7.45 -27.73
CA LEU A 234 29.74 8.53 -27.01
C LEU A 234 30.75 9.57 -26.49
N ASN A 235 31.90 9.13 -25.97
CA ASN A 235 32.97 10.04 -25.56
C ASN A 235 33.56 10.80 -26.76
N GLN A 236 33.78 10.14 -27.90
CA GLN A 236 34.25 10.82 -29.12
C GLN A 236 33.31 11.93 -29.57
N ILE A 237 31.99 11.73 -29.46
CA ILE A 237 30.99 12.76 -29.74
C ILE A 237 31.03 13.88 -28.68
N ALA A 238 31.04 13.50 -27.39
CA ALA A 238 31.03 14.44 -26.27
C ALA A 238 32.27 15.34 -26.23
N ASP A 239 33.44 14.77 -26.49
CA ASP A 239 34.74 15.43 -26.33
C ASP A 239 35.18 16.22 -27.57
N ASN A 240 34.43 16.18 -28.68
CA ASN A 240 34.72 16.98 -29.88
C ASN A 240 33.98 18.34 -29.86
N PRO A 241 34.62 19.45 -29.46
CA PRO A 241 33.97 20.77 -29.42
C PRO A 241 33.64 21.33 -30.81
N ARG A 242 34.32 20.85 -31.87
CA ARG A 242 34.13 21.27 -33.26
C ARG A 242 33.42 20.20 -34.10
N LEU A 243 32.63 19.35 -33.44
CA LEU A 243 31.87 18.29 -34.10
C LEU A 243 31.04 18.89 -35.25
N THR A 244 31.11 18.27 -36.43
CA THR A 244 30.25 18.59 -37.57
C THR A 244 29.24 17.48 -37.80
N GLN A 245 28.14 17.76 -38.51
CA GLN A 245 27.15 16.74 -38.87
C GLN A 245 27.80 15.57 -39.62
N LYS A 246 28.67 15.84 -40.61
CA LYS A 246 29.38 14.81 -41.39
C LYS A 246 30.24 13.88 -40.52
N GLN A 247 30.79 14.40 -39.41
CA GLN A 247 31.53 13.60 -38.43
C GLN A 247 30.60 12.85 -37.46
N PHE A 248 29.44 13.42 -37.15
CA PHE A 248 28.46 12.83 -36.23
C PHE A 248 27.71 11.65 -36.85
N GLU A 249 27.32 11.74 -38.11
CA GLU A 249 26.56 10.71 -38.84
C GLU A 249 27.15 9.29 -38.71
N PRO A 250 28.44 9.05 -39.06
CA PRO A 250 29.02 7.71 -38.92
C PRO A 250 29.12 7.26 -37.46
N LEU A 251 29.32 8.18 -36.51
CA LEU A 251 29.37 7.85 -35.08
C LEU A 251 27.99 7.44 -34.55
N LEU A 252 26.92 8.13 -34.98
CA LEU A 252 25.56 7.74 -34.62
C LEU A 252 25.20 6.40 -35.27
N ASP A 253 25.57 6.18 -36.52
CA ASP A 253 25.31 4.93 -37.24
C ASP A 253 26.01 3.72 -36.61
N LEU A 254 27.19 3.88 -36.03
CA LEU A 254 27.83 2.83 -35.21
C LEU A 254 26.99 2.47 -33.97
N LEU A 255 26.38 3.47 -33.32
CA LEU A 255 25.57 3.24 -32.13
C LEU A 255 24.26 2.52 -32.46
N VAL A 256 23.52 2.98 -33.47
CA VAL A 256 22.14 2.54 -33.73
C VAL A 256 21.99 1.61 -34.94
N GLY A 257 23.09 1.31 -35.63
CA GLY A 257 23.16 0.50 -36.85
C GLY A 257 22.99 1.28 -38.15
N SER A 258 23.48 0.70 -39.24
CA SER A 258 23.27 1.15 -40.62
C SER A 258 22.88 -0.03 -41.54
N LYS A 259 22.59 0.20 -42.84
CA LYS A 259 22.37 -0.92 -43.79
C LYS A 259 23.64 -1.76 -44.01
N GLU A 260 24.80 -1.21 -43.67
CA GLU A 260 26.13 -1.74 -43.98
C GLU A 260 26.98 -1.98 -42.71
N ALA A 261 26.47 -1.65 -41.51
CA ALA A 261 27.22 -1.72 -40.25
C ALA A 261 26.41 -2.32 -39.10
N TYR A 262 27.13 -3.06 -38.25
CA TYR A 262 26.66 -3.63 -36.99
C TYR A 262 26.24 -2.54 -35.99
N SER A 263 25.15 -2.76 -35.23
CA SER A 263 24.67 -1.82 -34.20
C SER A 263 25.23 -2.14 -32.82
N LEU A 264 25.81 -1.16 -32.13
CA LEU A 264 26.26 -1.33 -30.74
C LEU A 264 25.09 -1.36 -29.74
N TRP A 265 24.03 -0.60 -29.98
CA TRP A 265 22.75 -0.67 -29.25
C TRP A 265 21.74 -1.51 -30.04
N HIS A 266 21.24 -2.58 -29.42
CA HIS A 266 20.31 -3.53 -30.06
C HIS A 266 18.84 -3.09 -29.98
N SER A 267 18.55 -1.83 -30.31
CA SER A 267 17.20 -1.27 -30.28
C SER A 267 16.72 -0.88 -31.67
N GLY A 268 15.94 -1.76 -32.31
CA GLY A 268 15.45 -1.57 -33.68
C GLY A 268 14.58 -0.31 -33.92
N SER A 269 14.13 0.34 -32.84
CA SER A 269 13.41 1.62 -32.93
C SER A 269 14.34 2.81 -33.21
N LEU A 270 15.60 2.77 -32.76
CA LEU A 270 16.58 3.86 -32.90
C LEU A 270 17.03 4.01 -34.35
N PHE A 271 17.28 2.88 -35.02
CA PHE A 271 17.72 2.81 -36.41
C PHE A 271 16.80 3.59 -37.36
N ARG A 272 15.48 3.48 -37.18
CA ARG A 272 14.46 4.01 -38.11
C ARG A 272 14.46 5.54 -38.20
N LEU A 273 14.73 6.22 -37.09
CA LEU A 273 14.63 7.68 -36.99
C LEU A 273 15.99 8.38 -36.92
N ARG A 274 17.10 7.65 -36.93
CA ARG A 274 18.46 8.20 -36.78
C ARG A 274 18.79 9.33 -37.76
N ARG A 275 18.31 9.27 -39.01
CA ARG A 275 18.55 10.32 -40.02
C ARG A 275 17.94 11.66 -39.64
N LYS A 276 16.86 11.65 -38.85
CA LYS A 276 16.26 12.87 -38.30
C LYS A 276 17.10 13.46 -37.17
N VAL A 277 17.95 12.67 -36.53
CA VAL A 277 18.84 13.09 -35.43
C VAL A 277 20.08 13.81 -35.96
N TYR A 278 20.55 13.49 -37.18
CA TYR A 278 21.80 14.05 -37.73
C TYR A 278 21.90 15.58 -37.68
N PRO A 279 20.87 16.36 -38.06
CA PRO A 279 20.94 17.82 -38.01
C PRO A 279 21.05 18.38 -36.58
N HIS A 280 20.70 17.60 -35.56
CA HIS A 280 20.67 17.98 -34.16
C HIS A 280 21.92 17.50 -33.38
N PHE A 281 23.04 17.30 -34.08
CA PHE A 281 24.29 16.79 -33.49
C PHE A 281 24.80 17.64 -32.30
N ARG A 282 24.54 18.96 -32.31
CA ARG A 282 24.95 19.88 -31.22
C ARG A 282 24.12 19.64 -29.97
N GLU A 283 22.81 19.54 -30.11
CA GLU A 283 21.85 19.27 -29.04
C GLU A 283 22.07 17.86 -28.48
N PHE A 284 22.32 16.88 -29.35
CA PHE A 284 22.68 15.52 -28.95
C PHE A 284 23.99 15.49 -28.15
N ARG A 285 25.04 16.19 -28.61
CA ARG A 285 26.29 16.32 -27.87
C ARG A 285 26.08 16.93 -26.48
N LYS A 286 25.25 17.98 -26.35
CA LYS A 286 24.91 18.58 -25.05
C LYS A 286 24.22 17.58 -24.13
N LEU A 287 23.28 16.78 -24.65
CA LEU A 287 22.61 15.70 -23.91
C LEU A 287 23.63 14.66 -23.40
N LEU A 288 24.59 14.25 -24.24
CA LEU A 288 25.63 13.29 -23.84
C LEU A 288 26.50 13.82 -22.70
N ILE A 289 26.97 15.06 -22.80
CA ILE A 289 27.79 15.70 -21.76
C ILE A 289 27.01 15.73 -20.45
N TYR A 290 25.75 16.19 -20.48
CA TYR A 290 24.92 16.23 -19.29
C TYR A 290 24.77 14.85 -18.62
N ILE A 291 24.40 13.81 -19.37
CA ILE A 291 24.23 12.46 -18.81
C ILE A 291 25.56 11.92 -18.28
N ARG A 292 26.66 12.12 -19.01
CA ARG A 292 28.00 11.65 -18.61
C ARG A 292 28.43 12.26 -17.28
N ASP A 293 28.27 13.58 -17.14
CA ASP A 293 28.75 14.33 -15.98
C ASP A 293 27.88 14.05 -14.75
N ASN A 294 26.63 13.61 -14.94
CA ASN A 294 25.68 13.28 -13.87
C ASN A 294 25.45 11.77 -13.70
N LYS A 295 26.30 10.91 -14.27
CA LYS A 295 26.10 9.44 -14.29
C LYS A 295 26.01 8.75 -12.91
N ASN A 296 26.43 9.43 -11.85
CA ASN A 296 26.41 8.94 -10.47
C ASN A 296 25.33 9.65 -9.61
N GLN A 297 24.51 10.52 -10.21
CA GLN A 297 23.39 11.18 -9.53
C GLN A 297 22.14 10.29 -9.51
N ASN A 298 21.14 10.67 -8.73
CA ASN A 298 19.86 9.96 -8.66
C ASN A 298 19.18 9.88 -10.04
N ALA A 299 18.60 8.71 -10.33
CA ALA A 299 18.03 8.41 -11.64
C ALA A 299 16.91 9.37 -12.05
N ASP A 300 16.11 9.85 -11.10
CA ASP A 300 15.04 10.82 -11.32
C ASP A 300 15.56 12.16 -11.86
N ILE A 301 16.58 12.73 -11.20
CA ILE A 301 17.20 14.01 -11.57
C ILE A 301 17.83 13.94 -12.96
N VAL A 302 18.60 12.88 -13.22
CA VAL A 302 19.27 12.70 -14.51
C VAL A 302 18.22 12.51 -15.62
N PHE A 303 17.23 11.66 -15.38
CA PHE A 303 16.22 11.32 -16.37
C PHE A 303 15.32 12.50 -16.74
N ASP A 304 14.78 13.25 -15.76
CA ASP A 304 13.86 14.36 -16.06
C ASP A 304 14.54 15.42 -16.91
N ARG A 305 15.77 15.81 -16.54
CA ARG A 305 16.52 16.80 -17.31
C ARG A 305 16.93 16.28 -18.69
N ALA A 306 17.40 15.04 -18.78
CA ALA A 306 17.74 14.42 -20.06
C ALA A 306 16.52 14.29 -20.99
N LYS A 307 15.35 13.99 -20.43
CA LYS A 307 14.07 13.92 -21.14
C LYS A 307 13.64 15.29 -21.69
N GLU A 308 13.88 16.38 -20.96
CA GLU A 308 13.64 17.73 -21.49
C GLU A 308 14.65 18.10 -22.60
N MET A 309 15.91 17.70 -22.44
CA MET A 309 16.95 17.98 -23.44
C MET A 309 16.72 17.23 -24.75
N VAL A 310 16.30 15.95 -24.69
CA VAL A 310 16.09 15.14 -25.90
C VAL A 310 14.92 15.64 -26.77
N LYS A 311 13.96 16.40 -26.20
CA LYS A 311 12.88 17.05 -26.99
C LYS A 311 13.41 17.99 -28.08
N LYS A 312 14.64 18.51 -27.92
CA LYS A 312 15.30 19.40 -28.89
C LYS A 312 15.99 18.63 -30.02
N VAL A 313 15.98 17.30 -29.97
CA VAL A 313 16.64 16.42 -30.93
C VAL A 313 15.56 15.63 -31.66
N ASN A 314 15.13 16.12 -32.83
CA ASN A 314 14.12 15.41 -33.62
C ASN A 314 14.61 13.99 -33.97
N GLY A 315 13.72 13.00 -33.86
CA GLY A 315 14.06 11.59 -34.07
C GLY A 315 14.67 10.87 -32.87
N ALA A 316 14.99 11.57 -31.77
CA ALA A 316 15.41 10.97 -30.51
C ALA A 316 14.30 11.12 -29.44
N ALA A 317 14.21 10.13 -28.55
CA ALA A 317 13.21 10.09 -27.49
C ALA A 317 13.80 9.42 -26.23
N VAL A 318 12.93 9.02 -25.29
CA VAL A 318 13.31 8.38 -24.03
C VAL A 318 14.21 7.16 -24.22
N ASN A 319 14.04 6.40 -25.30
CA ASN A 319 14.90 5.27 -25.64
C ASN A 319 16.37 5.69 -25.84
N TYR A 320 16.65 6.82 -26.50
CA TYR A 320 18.03 7.34 -26.59
C TYR A 320 18.55 7.72 -25.21
N VAL A 321 17.74 8.41 -24.40
CA VAL A 321 18.12 8.85 -23.06
C VAL A 321 18.56 7.66 -22.20
N THR A 322 17.74 6.60 -22.12
CA THR A 322 18.05 5.47 -21.26
C THR A 322 19.17 4.59 -21.79
N GLU A 323 19.37 4.51 -23.10
CA GLU A 323 20.54 3.83 -23.68
C GLU A 323 21.84 4.56 -23.36
N ILE A 324 21.85 5.90 -23.46
CA ILE A 324 23.01 6.72 -23.08
C ILE A 324 23.28 6.58 -21.58
N MET A 325 22.25 6.69 -20.74
CA MET A 325 22.35 6.54 -19.29
C MET A 325 22.94 5.17 -18.92
N MET A 326 22.35 4.08 -19.42
CA MET A 326 22.83 2.72 -19.16
C MET A 326 24.23 2.47 -19.74
N THR A 327 24.62 3.15 -20.83
CA THR A 327 25.99 3.08 -21.38
C THR A 327 27.03 3.72 -20.46
N TYR A 328 26.69 4.82 -19.79
CA TYR A 328 27.61 5.46 -18.84
C TYR A 328 27.60 4.79 -17.46
N ASN A 329 26.44 4.30 -17.00
CA ASN A 329 26.26 3.60 -15.74
C ASN A 329 25.22 2.47 -15.87
N SER A 330 25.70 1.26 -16.11
CA SER A 330 24.86 0.05 -16.19
C SER A 330 24.58 -0.60 -14.83
N VAL A 331 25.05 -0.01 -13.73
CA VAL A 331 24.73 -0.47 -12.39
C VAL A 331 23.43 0.17 -11.92
N ASP A 332 23.28 1.48 -12.15
CA ASP A 332 22.15 2.23 -11.60
C ASP A 332 21.02 2.50 -12.57
N PHE A 333 21.31 2.55 -13.88
CA PHE A 333 20.31 2.95 -14.88
C PHE A 333 19.88 1.77 -15.74
N ALA A 334 18.58 1.52 -15.75
CA ALA A 334 17.95 0.51 -16.58
C ALA A 334 17.48 1.11 -17.92
N ASN A 335 17.49 0.30 -18.97
CA ASN A 335 16.94 0.69 -20.25
C ASN A 335 15.41 0.77 -20.18
N LEU A 336 14.80 1.83 -20.74
CA LEU A 336 13.35 2.00 -20.74
C LEU A 336 12.81 1.97 -22.17
N ASN A 337 12.58 0.76 -22.67
CA ASN A 337 11.97 0.52 -23.96
C ASN A 337 10.80 -0.48 -23.86
N ARG A 338 10.20 -0.86 -24.99
CA ARG A 338 9.01 -1.73 -25.01
C ARG A 338 9.28 -3.12 -24.40
N ASN A 339 10.46 -3.68 -24.60
CA ASN A 339 10.76 -5.06 -24.25
C ASN A 339 10.68 -5.31 -22.74
N PRO A 340 11.47 -4.62 -21.88
CA PRO A 340 11.38 -4.84 -20.44
C PRO A 340 10.03 -4.38 -19.87
N ILE A 341 9.40 -3.33 -20.44
CA ILE A 341 8.04 -2.93 -20.00
C ILE A 341 7.03 -4.05 -20.26
N THR A 342 7.05 -4.66 -21.45
CA THR A 342 6.14 -5.77 -21.80
C THR A 342 6.38 -6.96 -20.90
N VAL A 343 7.62 -7.40 -20.71
CA VAL A 343 7.94 -8.56 -19.85
C VAL A 343 7.53 -8.32 -18.40
N LEU A 344 7.83 -7.15 -17.83
CA LEU A 344 7.43 -6.84 -16.46
C LEU A 344 5.91 -6.79 -16.29
N LYS A 345 5.17 -6.31 -17.28
CA LYS A 345 3.70 -6.27 -17.22
C LYS A 345 3.05 -7.64 -17.42
N GLU A 346 3.51 -8.39 -18.41
CA GLU A 346 2.86 -9.63 -18.87
C GLU A 346 3.35 -10.86 -18.09
N GLU A 347 4.64 -10.94 -17.78
CA GLU A 347 5.23 -12.07 -17.05
C GLU A 347 5.55 -11.75 -15.59
N GLY A 348 5.90 -10.50 -15.30
CA GLY A 348 6.17 -10.03 -13.93
C GLY A 348 4.92 -9.58 -13.17
N GLU A 349 3.77 -9.45 -13.83
CA GLU A 349 2.51 -8.89 -13.30
C GLU A 349 2.66 -7.51 -12.62
N VAL A 350 3.67 -6.74 -13.01
CA VAL A 350 3.97 -5.45 -12.37
C VAL A 350 3.07 -4.35 -12.93
N LYS A 351 2.47 -3.57 -12.02
CA LYS A 351 1.71 -2.39 -12.40
C LYS A 351 2.64 -1.20 -12.69
N ILE A 352 3.16 -1.16 -13.92
CA ILE A 352 3.97 -0.04 -14.43
C ILE A 352 3.31 0.65 -15.63
N LYS A 353 3.78 1.86 -15.95
CA LYS A 353 3.29 2.62 -17.11
C LYS A 353 3.66 1.90 -18.41
N ALA A 354 2.71 1.86 -19.35
CA ALA A 354 2.83 1.10 -20.59
C ALA A 354 3.74 1.74 -21.65
N HIS A 355 3.94 3.06 -21.59
CA HIS A 355 4.69 3.81 -22.60
C HIS A 355 5.84 4.57 -21.95
N SER A 356 7.07 4.38 -22.44
CA SER A 356 8.27 5.03 -21.90
C SER A 356 8.17 6.58 -21.89
N SER A 357 7.46 7.17 -22.85
CA SER A 357 7.19 8.62 -22.92
C SER A 357 6.40 9.17 -21.73
N SER A 358 5.64 8.33 -21.03
CA SER A 358 4.79 8.72 -19.88
C SER A 358 5.50 8.73 -18.52
N TYR A 359 6.75 8.25 -18.46
CA TYR A 359 7.56 8.24 -17.24
C TYR A 359 8.07 9.64 -16.91
N LYS A 360 7.96 10.06 -15.66
CA LYS A 360 8.70 11.18 -15.04
C LYS A 360 9.90 10.60 -14.28
N GLY A 361 10.75 11.46 -13.74
CA GLY A 361 11.94 11.07 -12.98
C GLY A 361 11.62 10.07 -11.86
N VAL A 362 10.62 10.36 -11.04
CA VAL A 362 10.18 9.46 -9.96
C VAL A 362 9.77 8.09 -10.48
N ASP A 363 9.00 8.03 -11.58
CA ASP A 363 8.58 6.74 -12.17
C ASP A 363 9.79 5.97 -12.72
N TYR A 364 10.79 6.67 -13.27
CA TYR A 364 11.98 6.05 -13.81
C TYR A 364 12.92 5.54 -12.70
N SER A 365 13.02 6.27 -11.59
CA SER A 365 13.76 5.81 -10.41
C SER A 365 13.14 4.55 -9.82
N GLU A 366 11.82 4.54 -9.62
CA GLU A 366 11.08 3.35 -9.15
C GLU A 366 11.27 2.17 -10.12
N TYR A 367 11.24 2.44 -11.43
CA TYR A 367 11.53 1.43 -12.44
C TYR A 367 12.96 0.87 -12.34
N CYS A 368 13.97 1.71 -12.13
CA CYS A 368 15.35 1.25 -11.95
C CYS A 368 15.48 0.40 -10.68
N ASP A 369 14.91 0.83 -9.56
CA ASP A 369 14.95 0.10 -8.29
C ASP A 369 14.28 -1.27 -8.43
N LEU A 370 13.12 -1.34 -9.10
CA LEU A 370 12.46 -2.60 -9.42
C LEU A 370 13.38 -3.55 -10.22
N VAL A 371 14.05 -3.06 -11.26
CA VAL A 371 14.98 -3.88 -12.05
C VAL A 371 16.19 -4.32 -11.21
N LYS A 372 16.67 -3.50 -10.27
CA LYS A 372 17.74 -3.90 -9.32
C LYS A 372 17.28 -5.03 -8.40
N GLU A 373 16.08 -4.91 -7.82
CA GLU A 373 15.53 -5.95 -6.95
C GLU A 373 15.39 -7.29 -7.68
N ILE A 374 14.91 -7.25 -8.93
CA ILE A 374 14.83 -8.44 -9.80
C ILE A 374 16.22 -9.01 -10.04
N SER A 375 17.19 -8.14 -10.36
CA SER A 375 18.56 -8.55 -10.62
C SER A 375 19.17 -9.23 -9.40
N LEU A 376 18.96 -8.69 -8.20
CA LEU A 376 19.42 -9.28 -6.94
C LEU A 376 18.76 -10.64 -6.68
N LYS A 377 17.44 -10.76 -6.92
CA LYS A 377 16.70 -12.01 -6.71
C LYS A 377 17.06 -13.11 -7.69
N LEU A 378 17.45 -12.75 -8.91
CA LEU A 378 17.83 -13.68 -9.98
C LEU A 378 19.35 -13.81 -10.15
N GLU A 379 20.13 -13.20 -9.27
CA GLU A 379 21.61 -13.18 -9.31
C GLU A 379 22.18 -12.63 -10.63
N LEU A 380 21.50 -11.67 -11.26
CA LEU A 380 21.97 -10.94 -12.43
C LEU A 380 22.98 -9.88 -12.01
N LYS A 381 24.07 -9.73 -12.76
CA LYS A 381 25.23 -8.93 -12.39
C LYS A 381 24.99 -7.42 -12.44
N ASN A 382 24.15 -6.96 -13.36
CA ASN A 382 23.86 -5.54 -13.58
C ASN A 382 22.67 -5.35 -14.55
N MET A 383 22.33 -4.09 -14.84
CA MET A 383 21.20 -3.72 -15.70
C MET A 383 21.36 -4.21 -17.15
N LEU A 384 22.58 -4.43 -17.63
CA LEU A 384 22.80 -4.98 -18.97
C LEU A 384 22.37 -6.44 -19.04
N GLU A 385 22.67 -7.22 -17.99
CA GLU A 385 22.25 -8.62 -17.91
C GLU A 385 20.74 -8.71 -17.73
N ALA A 386 20.15 -7.84 -16.91
CA ALA A 386 18.70 -7.73 -16.76
C ALA A 386 18.01 -7.40 -18.09
N ASP A 387 18.50 -6.41 -18.84
CA ASP A 387 17.93 -6.07 -20.15
C ASP A 387 18.13 -7.21 -21.17
N THR A 388 19.26 -7.94 -21.14
CA THR A 388 19.45 -9.14 -21.98
C THR A 388 18.42 -10.22 -21.63
N PHE A 389 18.22 -10.49 -20.35
CA PHE A 389 17.25 -11.45 -19.86
C PHE A 389 15.82 -11.08 -20.28
N PHE A 390 15.41 -9.82 -20.11
CA PHE A 390 14.09 -9.36 -20.56
C PHE A 390 13.94 -9.43 -22.09
N ASN A 391 14.98 -9.15 -22.87
CA ASN A 391 14.92 -9.26 -24.32
C ASN A 391 14.66 -10.71 -24.78
N GLU A 392 15.27 -11.71 -24.15
CA GLU A 392 15.05 -13.12 -24.49
C GLU A 392 13.61 -13.58 -24.22
N ILE A 393 13.02 -13.13 -23.10
CA ILE A 393 11.63 -13.42 -22.78
C ILE A 393 10.71 -12.71 -23.78
N TYR A 394 10.94 -11.42 -24.05
CA TYR A 394 10.10 -10.62 -24.94
C TYR A 394 9.91 -11.26 -26.32
N TRP A 395 11.00 -11.75 -26.92
CA TRP A 395 10.93 -12.40 -28.23
C TRP A 395 10.20 -13.74 -28.23
N LYS A 396 10.03 -14.38 -27.07
CA LYS A 396 9.27 -15.64 -26.92
C LYS A 396 7.82 -15.48 -26.48
N ILE A 397 7.41 -14.28 -26.06
CA ILE A 397 5.99 -13.96 -25.85
C ILE A 397 5.37 -13.46 -27.16
N LYS A 398 6.18 -12.78 -27.97
CA LYS A 398 5.74 -12.17 -29.23
C LYS A 398 5.59 -13.17 -30.39
N TYR A 399 6.24 -14.33 -30.28
CA TYR A 399 6.24 -15.45 -31.22
C TYR A 399 6.06 -16.74 -30.42
#